data_AF-A0A5C4M918-F1
#
_entry.id   AF-A0A5C4M918-F1
#
_cell.length_a   1.000
_cell.length_b   1.000
_cell.length_c   1.000
_cell.angle_alpha   90.00
_cell.angle_beta   90.00
_cell.angle_gamma   90.00
#
_symmetry.space_group_name_H-M   'P 1'
#
loop_
_entity.id
_entity.type
_entity.pdbx_description
1 polymer ?
#
loop_
_entity_poly.entity_id
_entity_poly.type
_entity_poly.pdbx_seq_one_letter_code
_entity_poly.pdbx_strand_id
1 'polypeptide(L)'
;MLCGCGRSVFGVRSRDAAHGPAHGRCRVHPGQACAAVRSEGVTAALHQHVGGWVETKHEVRAVLGDIGPDLLAFGPDVEHLAWAGVNVPSFLRAYADRIVAVHLKDLFTAGVTCAATDELDYRRATRPGRIWAEPGRGQLDLAGCLAALPDRFDGDLMIEVDVPALRLRESHQTAYDWALAVLPESVRRCASPFLRRHAGQLDSGPQPQARRTITAPERRSR
;
A
#
# COMPACT_ATOMS: atom_id res chain seq x y z
N MET A 1 6.25 -6.69 1.51
CA MET A 1 5.29 -7.75 1.14
C MET A 1 5.46 -8.97 2.05
N LEU A 2 4.74 -8.98 3.17
CA LEU A 2 4.34 -10.21 3.86
C LEU A 2 3.03 -10.64 3.22
N CYS A 3 2.89 -11.91 2.85
CA CYS A 3 1.71 -12.45 2.19
C CYS A 3 1.41 -13.81 2.81
N GLY A 4 0.20 -13.94 3.36
CA GLY A 4 -0.36 -15.14 3.93
C GLY A 4 -0.45 -16.24 2.89
N CYS A 5 -0.24 -17.48 3.31
CA CYS A 5 -0.11 -18.59 2.38
C CYS A 5 -1.46 -19.00 1.77
N GLY A 6 -1.79 -18.47 0.58
CA GLY A 6 -2.75 -19.10 -0.34
C GLY A 6 -3.76 -18.18 -1.04
N ARG A 7 -3.86 -16.89 -0.68
CA ARG A 7 -4.77 -15.95 -1.37
C ARG A 7 -4.02 -15.07 -2.36
N SER A 8 -4.22 -15.32 -3.65
CA SER A 8 -4.00 -14.30 -4.67
C SER A 8 -5.10 -13.25 -4.56
N VAL A 9 -4.72 -11.99 -4.32
CA VAL A 9 -5.63 -10.84 -4.27
C VAL A 9 -5.35 -9.93 -5.47
N PHE A 10 -6.38 -9.58 -6.23
CA PHE A 10 -6.26 -8.68 -7.38
C PHE A 10 -7.09 -7.41 -7.18
N GLY A 11 -6.42 -6.24 -7.27
CA GLY A 11 -7.05 -4.93 -7.08
C GLY A 11 -7.93 -4.53 -8.25
N VAL A 12 -9.26 -4.57 -8.07
CA VAL A 12 -10.23 -4.19 -9.11
C VAL A 12 -10.50 -2.69 -9.05
N ARG A 13 -10.04 -1.98 -10.09
CA ARG A 13 -10.35 -0.55 -10.30
C ARG A 13 -11.73 -0.42 -10.97
N SER A 14 -12.80 -0.39 -10.16
CA SER A 14 -14.15 -0.02 -10.63
C SER A 14 -14.13 1.40 -11.24
N ARG A 15 -14.97 1.67 -12.24
CA ARG A 15 -15.16 3.02 -12.83
C ARG A 15 -16.59 3.57 -12.69
N ASP A 16 -17.52 2.80 -12.12
CA ASP A 16 -18.94 3.13 -12.06
C ASP A 16 -19.35 3.54 -10.64
N ALA A 17 -19.15 4.82 -10.33
CA ALA A 17 -19.79 5.52 -9.22
C ALA A 17 -20.11 6.94 -9.72
N ALA A 18 -21.35 7.17 -10.15
CA ALA A 18 -21.69 8.39 -10.87
C ALA A 18 -21.82 9.60 -9.93
N HIS A 19 -21.02 10.65 -10.16
CA HIS A 19 -21.42 12.08 -10.21
C HIS A 19 -20.20 12.96 -10.61
N GLY A 20 -19.92 13.09 -11.91
CA GLY A 20 -18.84 13.95 -12.43
C GLY A 20 -18.74 13.93 -13.97
N PRO A 21 -18.26 15.00 -14.63
CA PRO A 21 -18.38 15.13 -16.09
C PRO A 21 -17.30 14.39 -16.90
N ALA A 22 -17.75 13.68 -17.93
CA ALA A 22 -17.08 13.53 -19.23
C ALA A 22 -15.68 12.86 -19.30
N HIS A 23 -15.49 11.72 -18.63
CA HIS A 23 -14.41 10.77 -18.98
C HIS A 23 -14.97 9.40 -19.41
N GLY A 24 -14.27 8.73 -20.34
CA GLY A 24 -14.84 7.65 -21.16
C GLY A 24 -15.27 6.39 -20.39
N ARG A 25 -16.38 5.78 -20.82
CA ARG A 25 -16.97 4.58 -20.19
C ARG A 25 -15.99 3.40 -20.18
N CYS A 26 -15.88 2.73 -19.03
CA CYS A 26 -15.39 1.35 -19.02
C CYS A 26 -16.38 0.47 -19.80
N ARG A 27 -15.88 -0.51 -20.58
CA ARG A 27 -16.73 -1.45 -21.34
C ARG A 27 -16.97 -2.78 -20.62
N VAL A 28 -16.37 -2.97 -19.45
CA VAL A 28 -16.52 -4.17 -18.61
C VAL A 28 -17.06 -3.69 -17.26
N HIS A 29 -18.22 -4.20 -16.86
CA HIS A 29 -18.78 -3.91 -15.55
C HIS A 29 -17.85 -4.51 -14.47
N PRO A 30 -17.51 -3.80 -13.39
CA PRO A 30 -16.57 -4.29 -12.37
C PRO A 30 -16.94 -5.67 -11.82
N GLY A 31 -18.24 -5.97 -11.65
CA GLY A 31 -18.70 -7.30 -11.24
C GLY A 31 -18.40 -8.43 -12.24
N GLN A 32 -18.30 -8.16 -13.55
CA GLN A 32 -17.89 -9.15 -14.55
C GLN A 32 -16.40 -9.48 -14.43
N ALA A 33 -15.56 -8.47 -14.18
CA ALA A 33 -14.14 -8.68 -13.89
C ALA A 33 -13.96 -9.50 -12.60
N CYS A 34 -14.73 -9.19 -11.56
CA CYS A 34 -14.74 -9.97 -10.31
C CYS A 34 -15.14 -11.44 -10.54
N ALA A 35 -16.17 -11.71 -11.35
CA ALA A 35 -16.61 -13.06 -11.68
C ALA A 35 -15.55 -13.86 -12.47
N ALA A 36 -14.86 -13.23 -13.44
CA ALA A 36 -13.77 -13.85 -14.17
C ALA A 36 -12.51 -14.08 -13.31
N VAL A 37 -12.21 -13.19 -12.37
CA VAL A 37 -11.13 -13.41 -11.39
C VAL A 37 -11.49 -14.57 -10.45
N ARG A 38 -12.76 -14.69 -10.04
CA ARG A 38 -13.26 -15.78 -9.20
C ARG A 38 -13.29 -17.14 -9.90
N SER A 39 -13.49 -17.22 -11.23
CA SER A 39 -13.42 -18.52 -11.95
C SER A 39 -12.03 -19.14 -11.92
N GLU A 40 -10.98 -18.31 -11.86
CA GLU A 40 -9.58 -18.75 -11.69
C GLU A 40 -9.21 -19.04 -10.22
N GLY A 41 -10.18 -19.03 -9.30
CA GLY A 41 -9.95 -19.23 -7.86
C GLY A 41 -9.29 -18.05 -7.14
N VAL A 42 -9.16 -16.88 -7.80
CA VAL A 42 -8.53 -15.67 -7.25
C VAL A 42 -9.58 -14.80 -6.57
N THR A 43 -9.20 -14.10 -5.49
CA THR A 43 -10.10 -13.16 -4.81
C THR A 43 -9.92 -11.76 -5.37
N ALA A 44 -10.98 -11.19 -5.97
CA ALA A 44 -11.02 -9.78 -6.32
C ALA A 44 -11.22 -8.94 -5.05
N ALA A 45 -10.43 -7.87 -4.90
CA ALA A 45 -10.58 -6.92 -3.80
C ALA A 45 -10.63 -5.48 -4.31
N LEU A 46 -11.48 -4.65 -3.70
CA LEU A 46 -11.51 -3.22 -3.95
C LEU A 46 -10.36 -2.54 -3.20
N HIS A 47 -9.42 -1.97 -3.95
CA HIS A 47 -8.37 -1.08 -3.46
C HIS A 47 -8.67 0.33 -3.97
N GLN A 48 -9.24 1.17 -3.10
CA GLN A 48 -9.52 2.58 -3.34
C GLN A 48 -8.26 3.43 -3.30
N HIS A 49 -8.22 4.51 -4.09
CA HIS A 49 -6.99 5.26 -4.33
C HIS A 49 -7.32 6.69 -4.80
N VAL A 50 -6.67 7.68 -4.20
CA VAL A 50 -6.82 9.13 -4.55
C VAL A 50 -6.24 9.40 -5.94
N GLY A 51 -6.90 10.23 -6.75
CA GLY A 51 -6.61 10.37 -8.19
C GLY A 51 -6.97 9.12 -9.01
N GLY A 52 -7.73 8.20 -8.42
CA GLY A 52 -8.16 6.94 -9.03
C GLY A 52 -9.53 7.04 -9.69
N TRP A 53 -10.36 6.03 -9.41
CA TRP A 53 -11.74 5.89 -9.89
C TRP A 53 -12.75 5.61 -8.78
N VAL A 54 -12.23 5.21 -7.63
CA VAL A 54 -12.94 5.04 -6.37
C VAL A 54 -11.99 5.64 -5.35
N GLU A 55 -12.34 6.82 -4.85
CA GLU A 55 -11.48 7.64 -3.99
C GLU A 55 -12.21 7.96 -2.69
N THR A 56 -13.42 8.50 -2.83
CA THR A 56 -14.20 9.03 -1.71
C THR A 56 -14.90 7.93 -0.93
N LYS A 57 -15.20 8.24 0.33
CA LYS A 57 -16.05 7.44 1.22
C LYS A 57 -17.39 7.01 0.58
N HIS A 58 -17.94 7.82 -0.33
CA HIS A 58 -19.21 7.54 -0.99
C HIS A 58 -19.05 6.52 -2.12
N GLU A 59 -18.04 6.68 -2.98
CA GLU A 59 -17.75 5.76 -4.09
C GLU A 59 -17.36 4.37 -3.58
N VAL A 60 -16.53 4.29 -2.52
CA VAL A 60 -16.20 3.01 -1.85
C VAL A 60 -17.46 2.31 -1.36
N ARG A 61 -18.41 3.07 -0.80
CA ARG A 61 -19.69 2.55 -0.29
C ARG A 61 -20.62 2.10 -1.41
N ALA A 62 -20.65 2.80 -2.54
CA ALA A 62 -21.41 2.40 -3.71
C ALA A 62 -20.88 1.08 -4.28
N VAL A 63 -19.59 0.99 -4.58
CA VAL A 63 -19.01 -0.21 -5.23
C VAL A 63 -19.07 -1.46 -4.35
N LEU A 64 -18.93 -1.33 -3.02
CA LEU A 64 -19.12 -2.46 -2.08
C LEU A 64 -20.60 -2.79 -1.80
N GLY A 65 -21.53 -1.89 -2.15
CA GLY A 65 -22.96 -2.12 -2.10
C GLY A 65 -23.48 -2.83 -3.35
N ASP A 66 -23.07 -2.32 -4.53
CA ASP A 66 -23.49 -2.81 -5.85
C ASP A 66 -22.89 -4.19 -6.20
N ILE A 67 -21.76 -4.56 -5.58
CA ILE A 67 -21.13 -5.87 -5.75
C ILE A 67 -21.09 -6.61 -4.42
N GLY A 68 -21.74 -7.78 -4.40
CA GLY A 68 -21.87 -8.64 -3.21
C GLY A 68 -20.53 -9.22 -2.73
N PRO A 69 -20.45 -9.61 -1.44
CA PRO A 69 -19.21 -10.08 -0.81
C PRO A 69 -18.62 -11.31 -1.50
N ASP A 70 -19.48 -12.17 -2.05
CA ASP A 70 -19.09 -13.39 -2.79
C ASP A 70 -18.31 -13.09 -4.08
N LEU A 71 -18.31 -11.86 -4.58
CA LEU A 71 -17.60 -11.45 -5.79
C LEU A 71 -16.50 -10.41 -5.50
N LEU A 72 -16.75 -9.46 -4.59
CA LEU A 72 -15.80 -8.39 -4.28
C LEU A 72 -15.56 -8.28 -2.78
N ALA A 73 -14.35 -8.67 -2.38
CA ALA A 73 -13.80 -8.39 -1.07
C ALA A 73 -13.31 -6.94 -0.98
N PHE A 74 -12.90 -6.51 0.21
CA PHE A 74 -12.30 -5.20 0.46
C PHE A 74 -10.80 -5.36 0.69
N GLY A 75 -10.00 -4.52 0.03
CA GLY A 75 -8.55 -4.46 0.14
C GLY A 75 -8.09 -3.08 0.59
N PRO A 76 -8.54 -2.57 1.76
CA PRO A 76 -8.38 -1.18 2.14
C PRO A 76 -6.93 -0.73 2.19
N ASP A 77 -6.66 0.32 1.42
CA ASP A 77 -5.55 1.23 1.66
C ASP A 77 -5.91 2.29 2.71
N VAL A 78 -5.14 2.32 3.80
CA VAL A 78 -5.39 3.19 4.95
C VAL A 78 -5.00 4.65 4.72
N GLU A 79 -3.97 4.94 3.93
CA GLU A 79 -3.50 6.32 3.72
C GLU A 79 -4.40 7.05 2.72
N HIS A 80 -4.85 6.36 1.66
CA HIS A 80 -5.79 6.94 0.71
C HIS A 80 -7.18 7.18 1.32
N LEU A 81 -7.64 6.32 2.25
CA LEU A 81 -8.84 6.60 3.04
C LEU A 81 -8.68 7.83 3.94
N ALA A 82 -7.51 8.00 4.57
CA ALA A 82 -7.24 9.13 5.45
C ALA A 82 -7.18 10.46 4.68
N TRP A 83 -6.53 10.49 3.49
CA TRP A 83 -6.55 11.65 2.59
C TRP A 83 -7.99 11.95 2.14
N ALA A 84 -8.78 10.93 1.79
CA ALA A 84 -10.21 11.06 1.47
C ALA A 84 -11.13 11.41 2.68
N GLY A 85 -10.56 11.88 3.80
CA GLY A 85 -11.29 12.39 4.98
C GLY A 85 -12.00 11.31 5.80
N VAL A 86 -11.62 10.04 5.65
CA VAL A 86 -12.28 8.93 6.34
C VAL A 86 -11.64 8.68 7.71
N ASN A 87 -12.47 8.55 8.75
CA ASN A 87 -12.02 7.94 10.01
C ASN A 87 -11.74 6.45 9.77
N VAL A 88 -10.48 6.13 9.47
CA VAL A 88 -10.07 4.80 8.98
C VAL A 88 -10.39 3.68 9.99
N PRO A 89 -10.08 3.78 11.30
CA PRO A 89 -10.43 2.74 12.26
C PRO A 89 -11.93 2.43 12.33
N SER A 90 -12.80 3.44 12.24
CA SER A 90 -14.25 3.22 12.20
C SER A 90 -14.72 2.64 10.87
N PHE A 91 -14.03 2.92 9.76
CA PHE A 91 -14.37 2.39 8.44
C PHE A 91 -13.93 0.93 8.28
N LEU A 92 -12.76 0.56 8.80
CA LEU A 92 -12.29 -0.83 8.84
C LEU A 92 -13.24 -1.71 9.65
N ARG A 93 -13.65 -1.29 10.86
CA ARG A 93 -14.67 -2.00 11.66
C ARG A 93 -16.00 -2.16 10.94
N ALA A 94 -16.40 -1.19 10.11
CA ALA A 94 -17.66 -1.22 9.37
C ALA A 94 -17.65 -2.14 8.12
N TYR A 95 -16.51 -2.71 7.76
CA TYR A 95 -16.31 -3.64 6.64
C TYR A 95 -15.47 -4.86 7.02
N ALA A 96 -15.32 -5.15 8.32
CA ALA A 96 -14.42 -6.18 8.83
C ALA A 96 -14.78 -7.61 8.36
N ASP A 97 -16.03 -7.82 7.92
CA ASP A 97 -16.53 -9.03 7.28
C ASP A 97 -16.00 -9.25 5.85
N ARG A 98 -15.53 -8.17 5.18
CA ARG A 98 -15.07 -8.20 3.78
C ARG A 98 -13.58 -7.98 3.59
N ILE A 99 -12.85 -7.54 4.62
CA ILE A 99 -11.41 -7.25 4.49
C ILE A 99 -10.63 -8.56 4.30
N VAL A 100 -9.90 -8.68 3.18
CA VAL A 100 -9.00 -9.82 2.90
C VAL A 100 -7.52 -9.43 2.85
N ALA A 101 -7.24 -8.14 2.70
CA ALA A 101 -5.90 -7.55 2.75
C ALA A 101 -6.00 -6.10 3.22
N VAL A 102 -5.00 -5.60 3.94
CA VAL A 102 -4.89 -4.18 4.31
C VAL A 102 -3.54 -3.66 3.84
N HIS A 103 -3.53 -2.58 3.06
CA HIS A 103 -2.28 -1.89 2.74
C HIS A 103 -1.96 -0.95 3.91
N LEU A 104 -0.81 -1.16 4.55
CA LEU A 104 -0.33 -0.39 5.70
C LEU A 104 0.71 0.62 5.23
N LYS A 105 0.25 1.87 5.07
CA LYS A 105 0.96 3.01 4.51
C LYS A 105 0.70 4.23 5.42
N ASP A 106 1.52 5.26 5.37
CA ASP A 106 1.49 6.36 6.35
C ASP A 106 1.73 7.71 5.66
N LEU A 107 1.12 8.78 6.19
CA LEU A 107 1.14 10.07 5.55
C LEU A 107 1.49 11.23 6.49
N PHE A 108 2.12 12.25 5.91
CA PHE A 108 2.28 13.57 6.49
C PHE A 108 0.97 14.34 6.31
N THR A 109 0.24 14.57 7.41
CA THR A 109 -1.06 15.26 7.35
C THR A 109 -0.93 16.69 6.85
N ALA A 110 0.16 17.37 7.18
CA ALA A 110 0.51 18.68 6.62
C ALA A 110 0.64 18.65 5.08
N GLY A 111 1.16 17.55 4.51
CA GLY A 111 1.25 17.37 3.07
C GLY A 111 -0.12 17.28 2.40
N VAL A 112 -1.05 16.54 3.02
CA VAL A 112 -2.46 16.45 2.59
C VAL A 112 -3.14 17.81 2.66
N THR A 113 -2.97 18.54 3.77
CA THR A 113 -3.53 19.90 3.93
C THR A 113 -3.02 20.85 2.86
N CYS A 114 -1.70 20.89 2.62
CA CYS A 114 -1.13 21.72 1.56
C CYS A 114 -1.61 21.30 0.17
N ALA A 115 -1.78 20.01 -0.12
CA ALA A 115 -2.28 19.56 -1.42
C ALA A 115 -3.73 20.01 -1.68
N ALA A 116 -4.57 20.05 -0.64
CA ALA A 116 -5.92 20.60 -0.73
C ALA A 116 -5.94 22.14 -0.82
N THR A 117 -5.06 22.84 -0.10
CA THR A 117 -4.98 24.31 -0.08
C THR A 117 -4.34 24.91 -1.34
N ASP A 118 -3.31 24.26 -1.90
CA ASP A 118 -2.59 24.70 -3.11
C ASP A 118 -3.25 24.17 -4.41
N GLU A 119 -4.42 23.53 -4.33
CA GLU A 119 -5.14 22.83 -5.43
C GLU A 119 -4.21 21.94 -6.28
N LEU A 120 -3.42 21.07 -5.63
CA LEU A 120 -2.44 20.24 -6.32
C LEU A 120 -3.06 19.01 -6.97
N ASP A 121 -2.76 18.82 -8.26
CA ASP A 121 -2.95 17.52 -8.90
C ASP A 121 -2.13 16.42 -8.20
N TYR A 122 -2.57 15.17 -8.33
CA TYR A 122 -1.96 14.01 -7.68
C TYR A 122 -0.43 13.93 -7.86
N ARG A 123 0.10 14.26 -9.05
CA ARG A 123 1.55 14.18 -9.34
C ARG A 123 2.35 15.33 -8.74
N ARG A 124 1.73 16.49 -8.47
CA ARG A 124 2.34 17.59 -7.71
C ARG A 124 2.23 17.36 -6.21
N ALA A 125 1.13 16.79 -5.75
CA ALA A 125 0.88 16.40 -4.37
C ALA A 125 1.86 15.32 -3.89
N THR A 126 1.98 14.20 -4.62
CA THR A 126 2.73 13.00 -4.23
C THR A 126 4.24 13.02 -4.55
N ARG A 127 4.85 14.20 -4.65
CA ARG A 127 6.32 14.28 -4.81
C ARG A 127 7.04 13.74 -3.55
N PRO A 128 8.27 13.19 -3.69
CA PRO A 128 9.01 12.63 -2.55
C PRO A 128 9.05 13.58 -1.34
N GLY A 129 8.70 13.05 -0.16
CA GLY A 129 8.69 13.82 1.09
C GLY A 129 7.59 14.87 1.22
N ARG A 130 6.52 14.84 0.39
CA ARG A 130 5.34 15.70 0.57
C ARG A 130 4.24 15.04 1.38
N ILE A 131 3.60 14.00 0.85
CA ILE A 131 2.47 13.32 1.48
C ILE A 131 2.90 11.98 2.06
N TRP A 132 3.48 11.11 1.25
CA TRP A 132 3.81 9.75 1.69
C TRP A 132 4.99 9.71 2.65
N ALA A 133 4.85 8.90 3.69
CA ALA A 133 5.82 8.64 4.73
C ALA A 133 6.06 7.13 4.86
N GLU A 134 7.23 6.74 5.34
CA GLU A 134 7.43 5.38 5.83
C GLU A 134 6.60 5.15 7.10
N PRO A 135 6.02 3.95 7.31
CA PRO A 135 5.21 3.65 8.50
C PRO A 135 5.85 4.06 9.83
N GLY A 136 5.11 4.81 10.63
CA GLY A 136 5.56 5.34 11.92
C GLY A 136 6.36 6.64 11.82
N ARG A 137 6.52 7.22 10.63
CA ARG A 137 7.06 8.58 10.42
C ARG A 137 5.98 9.61 10.07
N GLY A 138 4.81 9.17 9.63
CA GLY A 138 3.67 10.03 9.36
C GLY A 138 2.86 10.33 10.61
N GLN A 139 1.57 10.61 10.43
CA GLN A 139 0.62 10.95 11.49
C GLN A 139 -0.67 10.13 11.40
N LEU A 140 -0.68 9.01 10.66
CA LEU A 140 -1.83 8.13 10.62
C LEU A 140 -1.89 7.21 11.85
N ASP A 141 -3.10 7.01 12.39
CA ASP A 141 -3.35 6.09 13.50
C ASP A 141 -3.29 4.62 13.04
N LEU A 142 -2.10 4.15 12.69
CA LEU A 142 -1.84 2.78 12.28
C LEU A 142 -2.12 1.77 13.41
N ALA A 143 -1.90 2.17 14.67
CA ALA A 143 -2.21 1.34 15.83
C ALA A 143 -3.72 1.12 15.96
N GLY A 144 -4.53 2.17 15.87
CA GLY A 144 -6.00 2.08 15.84
C GLY A 144 -6.55 1.42 14.56
N CYS A 145 -5.83 1.48 13.44
CA CYS A 145 -6.18 0.71 12.24
C CYS A 145 -5.95 -0.80 12.42
N LEU A 146 -4.83 -1.20 13.03
CA LEU A 146 -4.57 -2.61 13.38
C LEU A 146 -5.58 -3.12 14.44
N ALA A 147 -5.85 -2.32 15.47
CA ALA A 147 -6.87 -2.60 16.49
C ALA A 147 -8.33 -2.42 16.02
N ALA A 148 -8.55 -2.08 14.74
CA ALA A 148 -9.87 -2.08 14.10
C ALA A 148 -10.15 -3.36 13.31
N LEU A 149 -9.15 -4.23 13.13
CA LEU A 149 -9.32 -5.54 12.51
C LEU A 149 -9.80 -6.57 13.55
N PRO A 150 -10.42 -7.69 13.13
CA PRO A 150 -10.82 -8.76 14.05
C PRO A 150 -9.64 -9.37 14.81
N ASP A 151 -9.85 -9.80 16.06
CA ASP A 151 -8.87 -10.51 16.90
C ASP A 151 -8.19 -11.73 16.22
N ARG A 152 -8.87 -12.29 15.21
CA ARG A 152 -8.45 -13.44 14.40
C ARG A 152 -8.42 -13.11 12.92
N PHE A 153 -8.00 -11.90 12.54
CA PHE A 153 -7.77 -11.52 11.15
C PHE A 153 -6.79 -12.49 10.48
N ASP A 154 -7.25 -13.14 9.39
CA ASP A 154 -6.52 -14.16 8.63
C ASP A 154 -6.05 -13.66 7.25
N GLY A 155 -6.31 -12.39 6.93
CA GLY A 155 -5.92 -11.73 5.69
C GLY A 155 -4.52 -11.13 5.71
N ASP A 156 -4.14 -10.53 4.59
CA ASP A 156 -2.81 -9.98 4.37
C ASP A 156 -2.62 -8.60 5.01
N LEU A 157 -1.42 -8.34 5.54
CA LEU A 157 -0.97 -7.00 5.95
C LEU A 157 0.20 -6.56 5.07
N MET A 158 -0.11 -5.75 4.04
CA MET A 158 0.84 -5.34 3.02
C MET A 158 1.44 -3.97 3.35
N ILE A 159 2.65 -3.96 3.89
CA ILE A 159 3.42 -2.71 4.04
C ILE A 159 3.91 -2.24 2.68
N GLU A 160 3.61 -0.97 2.37
CA GLU A 160 3.85 -0.31 1.08
C GLU A 160 4.16 1.18 1.32
N VAL A 161 4.87 1.83 0.38
CA VAL A 161 5.12 3.29 0.36
C VAL A 161 5.13 3.73 -1.11
N ASP A 162 4.19 4.60 -1.50
CA ASP A 162 3.93 4.96 -2.92
C ASP A 162 5.14 5.65 -3.58
N VAL A 163 5.60 6.75 -2.97
CA VAL A 163 6.76 7.54 -3.39
C VAL A 163 7.54 7.90 -2.13
N PRO A 164 8.65 7.20 -1.84
CA PRO A 164 9.28 7.27 -0.52
C PRO A 164 9.86 8.65 -0.21
N ALA A 165 9.83 9.01 1.07
CA ALA A 165 10.48 10.22 1.57
C ALA A 165 11.99 10.03 1.77
N LEU A 166 12.42 8.77 2.01
CA LEU A 166 13.82 8.38 2.15
C LEU A 166 14.36 7.75 0.85
N ARG A 167 15.67 7.45 0.81
CA ARG A 167 16.22 6.64 -0.30
C ARG A 167 15.65 5.23 -0.25
N LEU A 168 15.36 4.60 -1.39
CA LEU A 168 14.70 3.29 -1.49
C LEU A 168 15.14 2.23 -0.45
N ARG A 169 16.45 2.02 -0.26
CA ARG A 169 16.98 1.07 0.74
C ARG A 169 16.66 1.47 2.19
N GLU A 170 16.79 2.75 2.50
CA GLU A 170 16.56 3.37 3.80
C GLU A 170 15.06 3.37 4.15
N SER A 171 14.22 3.62 3.14
CA SER A 171 12.76 3.53 3.20
C SER A 171 12.29 2.10 3.48
N HIS A 172 12.79 1.11 2.73
CA HIS A 172 12.51 -0.31 2.98
C HIS A 172 12.97 -0.77 4.37
N GLN A 173 14.15 -0.32 4.83
CA GLN A 173 14.68 -0.67 6.14
C GLN A 173 13.79 -0.10 7.25
N THR A 174 13.43 1.18 7.15
CA THR A 174 12.52 1.86 8.11
C THR A 174 11.17 1.14 8.19
N ALA A 175 10.57 0.80 7.05
CA ALA A 175 9.30 0.08 6.98
C ALA A 175 9.39 -1.35 7.56
N TYR A 176 10.55 -2.02 7.42
CA TYR A 176 10.83 -3.32 8.02
C TYR A 176 11.03 -3.26 9.54
N ASP A 177 11.80 -2.28 10.01
CA ASP A 177 12.06 -2.08 11.44
C ASP A 177 10.77 -1.67 12.19
N TRP A 178 9.92 -0.85 11.55
CA TRP A 178 8.56 -0.59 12.03
C TRP A 178 7.72 -1.87 12.13
N ALA A 179 7.80 -2.76 11.14
CA ALA A 179 7.10 -4.06 11.18
C ALA A 179 7.60 -4.94 12.35
N LEU A 180 8.90 -4.90 12.64
CA LEU A 180 9.51 -5.58 13.77
C LEU A 180 9.25 -4.91 15.13
N ALA A 181 8.82 -3.65 15.16
CA ALA A 181 8.33 -2.99 16.36
C ALA A 181 6.84 -3.29 16.60
N VAL A 182 5.98 -3.09 15.58
CA VAL A 182 4.53 -2.93 15.77
C VAL A 182 3.70 -4.20 15.48
N LEU A 183 4.02 -4.98 14.44
CA LEU A 183 3.14 -6.09 14.04
C LEU A 183 3.27 -7.30 15.00
N PRO A 184 2.19 -8.02 15.32
CA PRO A 184 2.27 -9.23 16.14
C PRO A 184 3.17 -10.32 15.53
N GLU A 185 3.87 -11.11 16.35
CA GLU A 185 4.82 -12.11 15.83
C GLU A 185 4.12 -13.22 15.01
N SER A 186 2.85 -13.50 15.30
CA SER A 186 1.99 -14.37 14.49
C SER A 186 1.92 -13.93 13.01
N VAL A 187 1.84 -12.62 12.75
CA VAL A 187 1.85 -12.03 11.40
C VAL A 187 3.25 -12.14 10.77
N ARG A 188 4.31 -11.80 11.53
CA ARG A 188 5.71 -11.85 11.05
C ARG A 188 6.11 -13.23 10.53
N ARG A 189 5.50 -14.29 11.07
CA ARG A 189 5.74 -15.69 10.68
C ARG A 189 5.22 -16.05 9.28
N CYS A 190 4.49 -15.16 8.58
CA CYS A 190 4.14 -15.30 7.15
C CYS A 190 5.16 -14.65 6.17
N ALA A 191 6.45 -14.68 6.50
CA ALA A 191 7.48 -14.65 5.46
C ALA A 191 7.33 -15.90 4.56
N SER A 192 7.13 -15.71 3.26
CA SER A 192 6.97 -16.83 2.32
C SER A 192 8.23 -17.74 2.28
N PRO A 193 8.12 -19.00 1.82
CA PRO A 193 9.29 -19.89 1.67
C PRO A 193 10.37 -19.32 0.74
N PHE A 194 10.04 -18.35 -0.11
CA PHE A 194 10.99 -17.57 -0.89
C PHE A 194 11.80 -16.63 0.02
N LEU A 195 11.14 -15.76 0.80
CA LEU A 195 11.83 -14.81 1.69
C LEU A 195 12.73 -15.51 2.72
N ARG A 196 12.31 -16.65 3.29
CA ARG A 196 13.13 -17.42 4.23
C ARG A 196 14.43 -17.96 3.62
N ARG A 197 14.46 -18.23 2.31
CA ARG A 197 15.67 -18.70 1.59
C ARG A 197 16.64 -17.56 1.24
N HIS A 198 16.19 -16.31 1.23
CA HIS A 198 16.98 -15.16 0.79
C HIS A 198 17.27 -14.13 1.90
N ALA A 199 16.72 -14.28 3.10
CA ALA A 199 17.00 -13.40 4.25
C ALA A 199 18.50 -13.24 4.53
N GLY A 200 19.27 -14.34 4.50
CA GLY A 200 20.72 -14.33 4.69
C GLY A 200 21.55 -13.71 3.55
N GLN A 201 20.91 -13.21 2.48
CA GLN A 201 21.57 -12.51 1.36
C GLN A 201 21.35 -11.00 1.37
N LEU A 202 20.52 -10.47 2.29
CA LEU A 202 20.29 -9.04 2.45
C LEU A 202 21.35 -8.36 3.32
N ASP A 203 21.94 -9.11 4.25
CA ASP A 203 22.96 -8.68 5.22
C ASP A 203 24.35 -8.52 4.57
N SER A 204 24.59 -9.22 3.45
CA SER A 204 25.78 -9.05 2.61
C SER A 204 25.71 -7.78 1.75
N GLY A 205 25.75 -6.62 2.40
CA GLY A 205 26.14 -5.37 1.74
C GLY A 205 27.55 -5.50 1.14
N PRO A 206 27.86 -4.80 0.03
CA PRO A 206 29.19 -4.88 -0.57
C PRO A 206 30.22 -4.34 0.43
N GLN A 207 31.14 -5.20 0.88
CA GLN A 207 32.25 -4.77 1.72
C GLN A 207 33.03 -3.65 1.02
N PRO A 208 33.50 -2.63 1.77
CA PRO A 208 34.25 -1.53 1.19
C PRO A 208 35.54 -2.05 0.57
N GLN A 209 35.56 -2.15 -0.77
CA GLN A 209 36.75 -2.59 -1.49
C GLN A 209 37.90 -1.65 -1.14
N ALA A 210 38.99 -2.22 -0.60
CA ALA A 210 40.15 -1.46 -0.19
C ALA A 210 40.64 -0.59 -1.35
N ARG A 211 40.74 0.73 -1.11
CA ARG A 211 41.17 1.70 -2.14
C ARG A 211 42.53 1.27 -2.69
N ARG A 212 42.55 0.72 -3.90
CA ARG A 212 43.79 0.56 -4.67
C ARG A 212 44.31 1.94 -5.01
N THR A 213 45.35 2.38 -4.31
CA THR A 213 46.06 3.62 -4.63
C THR A 213 46.63 3.51 -6.03
N ILE A 214 46.03 4.20 -7.00
CA ILE A 214 46.57 4.29 -8.36
C ILE A 214 47.75 5.25 -8.32
N THR A 215 48.96 4.71 -8.20
CA THR A 215 50.18 5.46 -8.49
C THR A 215 50.24 5.78 -9.97
N ALA A 216 50.43 7.05 -10.31
CA ALA A 216 50.58 7.47 -11.70
C ALA A 216 51.92 6.96 -12.25
N PRO A 217 51.99 6.49 -13.52
CA PRO A 217 53.24 6.07 -14.13
C PRO A 217 54.15 7.29 -14.39
N GLU A 218 55.44 7.13 -14.13
CA GLU A 218 56.43 8.18 -14.36
C GLU A 218 56.54 8.55 -15.85
N ARG A 219 56.60 9.85 -16.14
CA ARG A 219 56.91 10.35 -17.49
C ARG A 219 58.38 10.06 -17.80
N ARG A 220 58.65 9.05 -18.64
CA ARG A 220 59.94 8.95 -19.34
C ARG A 220 60.10 10.15 -20.27
N SER A 221 61.06 11.02 -19.97
CA SER A 221 61.54 12.04 -20.89
C SER A 221 62.23 11.41 -22.11
N ARG A 222 62.12 12.11 -23.24
CA ARG A 222 63.10 12.11 -24.32
C ARG A 222 63.72 13.51 -24.37
#